data_AF-A0A1U7DUQ5-F1
#
_entry.id   AF-A0A1U7DUQ5-F1
#
_cell.length_a   1.000
_cell.length_b   1.000
_cell.length_c   1.000
_cell.angle_alpha   90.00
_cell.angle_beta   90.00
_cell.angle_gamma   90.00
#
_symmetry.space_group_name_H-M   'P 1'
#
loop_
_entity.id
_entity.type
_entity.pdbx_description
1 polymer ?
#
loop_
_entity_poly.entity_id
_entity_poly.type
_entity_poly.pdbx_seq_one_letter_code
_entity_poly.pdbx_strand_id
1 'polypeptide(L)'
;MISSPTIDQDIMGSWEGCDGRVITFTKEDDKVIGRYTKLGGLEKYKFTLNEVGYRLKEQSVGNYIGTVKWQNLSGKETWKKVIVSIENNIYADNQSDACSKEMKRVEL
;
A
#
# COMPACT_ATOMS: atom_id res chain seq x y z
N MET A 1 -22.99 9.55 -17.14
CA MET A 1 -22.38 10.39 -16.09
C MET A 1 -21.07 9.73 -15.72
N ILE A 2 -19.94 10.39 -15.90
CA ILE A 2 -18.64 9.86 -15.49
C ILE A 2 -18.50 10.25 -14.04
N SER A 3 -18.84 9.33 -13.12
CA SER A 3 -18.60 9.53 -11.70
C SER A 3 -17.09 9.61 -11.52
N SER A 4 -16.59 10.79 -11.13
CA SER A 4 -15.24 10.90 -10.57
C SER A 4 -15.13 9.89 -9.44
N PRO A 5 -13.99 9.18 -9.28
CA PRO A 5 -13.78 8.37 -8.09
C PRO A 5 -14.02 9.26 -6.88
N THR A 6 -15.01 8.89 -6.07
CA THR A 6 -15.17 9.48 -4.75
C THR A 6 -13.90 9.13 -3.95
N ILE A 7 -13.48 10.02 -3.04
CA ILE A 7 -12.22 9.85 -2.26
C ILE A 7 -12.15 8.48 -1.57
N ASP A 8 -13.29 7.85 -1.32
CA ASP A 8 -13.44 6.53 -0.74
C ASP A 8 -12.94 5.36 -1.61
N GLN A 9 -12.70 5.57 -2.90
CA GLN A 9 -12.19 4.57 -3.86
C GLN A 9 -10.78 4.90 -4.41
N ASP A 10 -10.18 6.04 -4.03
CA ASP A 10 -8.84 6.41 -4.49
C ASP A 10 -7.76 5.86 -3.53
N ILE A 11 -6.73 5.20 -4.04
CA ILE A 11 -5.62 4.72 -3.20
C ILE A 11 -4.72 5.85 -2.66
N MET A 12 -4.73 7.05 -3.25
CA MET A 12 -3.86 8.14 -2.82
C MET A 12 -4.02 8.48 -1.34
N GLY A 13 -2.91 8.82 -0.69
CA GLY A 13 -2.87 9.15 0.73
C GLY A 13 -2.31 8.03 1.61
N SER A 14 -2.58 8.12 2.92
CA SER A 14 -1.96 7.27 3.94
C SER A 14 -2.91 6.20 4.45
N TRP A 15 -2.38 5.01 4.70
CA TRP A 15 -3.11 3.82 5.14
C TRP A 15 -2.38 3.14 6.28
N GLU A 16 -3.10 2.86 7.38
CA GLU A 16 -2.54 2.25 8.58
C GLU A 16 -2.96 0.77 8.70
N GLY A 17 -1.96 -0.07 8.92
CA GLY A 17 -2.12 -1.49 9.22
C GLY A 17 -2.30 -1.78 10.70
N CYS A 18 -2.72 -3.00 11.06
CA CYS A 18 -3.00 -3.35 12.45
C CYS A 18 -1.79 -3.32 13.41
N ASP A 19 -0.57 -3.29 12.87
CA ASP A 19 0.67 -3.15 13.64
C ASP A 19 1.16 -1.69 13.73
N GLY A 20 0.34 -0.74 13.27
CA GLY A 20 0.63 0.68 13.31
C GLY A 20 1.63 1.13 12.24
N ARG A 21 1.98 0.28 11.26
CA ARG A 21 2.71 0.74 10.08
C ARG A 21 1.81 1.64 9.24
N VAL A 22 2.40 2.62 8.56
CA VAL A 22 1.67 3.51 7.65
C VAL A 22 2.35 3.50 6.29
N ILE A 23 1.55 3.28 5.25
CA ILE A 23 1.96 3.38 3.85
C ILE A 23 1.31 4.61 3.25
N THR A 24 2.12 5.49 2.67
CA THR A 24 1.62 6.64 1.91
C THR A 24 1.79 6.37 0.42
N PHE A 25 0.68 6.36 -0.31
CA PHE A 25 0.64 6.22 -1.75
C PHE A 25 0.61 7.58 -2.42
N THR A 26 1.49 7.74 -3.41
CA THR A 26 1.64 8.93 -4.24
C THR A 26 1.67 8.53 -5.71
N LYS A 27 1.25 9.45 -6.58
CA LYS A 27 1.37 9.25 -8.02
C LYS A 27 2.71 9.76 -8.51
N GLU A 28 3.45 8.91 -9.21
CA GLU A 28 4.70 9.23 -9.89
C GLU A 28 4.56 8.79 -11.35
N ASP A 29 4.43 9.76 -12.25
CA ASP A 29 4.07 9.54 -13.66
C ASP A 29 2.78 8.69 -13.78
N ASP A 30 2.91 7.52 -14.41
CA ASP A 30 1.83 6.57 -14.69
C ASP A 30 1.70 5.50 -13.59
N LYS A 31 2.44 5.64 -12.49
CA LYS A 31 2.57 4.65 -11.42
C LYS A 31 2.08 5.21 -10.10
N VAL A 32 1.61 4.31 -9.26
CA VAL A 32 1.28 4.56 -7.85
C VAL A 32 2.38 3.93 -7.01
N ILE A 33 3.05 4.75 -6.20
CA ILE A 33 4.19 4.35 -5.36
C ILE A 33 3.78 4.46 -3.89
N GLY A 34 3.83 3.33 -3.18
CA GLY A 34 3.58 3.27 -1.74
C GLY A 34 4.89 3.21 -0.96
N ARG A 35 5.10 4.17 -0.06
CA ARG A 35 6.28 4.24 0.82
C ARG A 35 5.90 4.05 2.28
N TYR A 36 6.77 3.40 3.04
CA TYR A 36 6.62 3.25 4.49
C TYR A 36 6.90 4.58 5.19
N THR A 37 5.86 5.29 5.62
CA THR A 37 5.96 6.53 6.40
C THR A 37 5.94 6.29 7.91
N LYS A 38 5.51 5.11 8.35
CA LYS A 38 5.70 4.56 9.70
C LYS A 38 5.91 3.06 9.60
N LEU A 39 6.84 2.49 10.37
CA LEU A 39 7.28 1.10 10.18
C LEU A 39 6.50 0.06 10.98
N GLY A 40 5.86 0.41 12.11
CA GLY A 40 5.05 -0.55 12.88
C GLY A 40 5.82 -1.81 13.32
N GLY A 41 7.13 -1.72 13.57
CA GLY A 41 7.96 -2.87 13.94
C GLY A 41 8.58 -3.63 12.77
N LEU A 42 8.45 -3.14 11.53
CA LEU A 42 9.11 -3.69 10.34
C LEU A 42 10.64 -3.53 10.33
N GLU A 43 11.21 -2.72 11.22
CA GLU A 43 12.66 -2.55 11.42
C GLU A 43 13.35 -3.90 11.68
N LYS A 44 12.67 -4.84 12.33
CA LYS A 44 13.18 -6.21 12.58
C LYS A 44 13.44 -6.98 11.30
N TYR A 45 12.75 -6.63 10.21
CA TYR A 45 12.97 -7.17 8.87
C TYR A 45 13.85 -6.27 8.00
N LYS A 46 14.48 -5.24 8.58
CA LYS A 46 15.39 -4.28 7.91
C LYS A 46 14.73 -3.33 6.91
N PHE A 47 13.42 -3.08 7.03
CA PHE A 47 12.79 -1.98 6.31
C PHE A 47 13.24 -0.63 6.90
N THR A 48 13.24 0.39 6.05
CA THR A 48 13.62 1.77 6.40
C THR A 48 12.48 2.76 6.12
N LEU A 49 12.49 3.90 6.82
CA LEU A 49 11.52 4.96 6.56
C LEU A 49 11.68 5.52 5.15
N ASN A 50 10.55 5.86 4.52
CA ASN A 50 10.42 6.32 3.14
C ASN A 50 10.85 5.31 2.07
N GLU A 51 11.12 4.07 2.45
CA GLU A 51 11.41 3.00 1.52
C GLU A 51 10.18 2.63 0.70
N VAL A 52 10.38 2.30 -0.58
CA VAL A 52 9.31 1.86 -1.47
C VAL A 52 8.90 0.43 -1.13
N GLY A 53 7.66 0.27 -0.65
CA GLY A 53 7.04 -1.02 -0.38
C GLY A 53 6.12 -1.50 -1.49
N TYR A 54 5.56 -0.57 -2.28
CA TYR A 54 4.57 -0.89 -3.30
C TYR A 54 4.86 -0.15 -4.60
N ARG A 55 4.65 -0.86 -5.71
CA ARG A 55 4.68 -0.30 -7.07
C ARG A 55 3.43 -0.80 -7.78
N LEU A 56 2.50 0.10 -8.04
CA LEU A 56 1.17 -0.23 -8.52
C LEU A 56 0.84 0.56 -9.79
N LYS A 57 -0.13 0.06 -10.54
CA LYS A 57 -0.77 0.72 -11.66
C LYS A 57 -2.27 0.54 -11.53
N GLU A 58 -3.02 1.62 -11.72
CA GLU A 58 -4.47 1.59 -11.75
C GLU A 58 -4.95 0.82 -12.98
N GLN A 59 -5.87 -0.12 -12.78
CA GLN A 59 -6.53 -0.87 -13.85
C GLN A 59 -7.94 -0.35 -14.10
N SER A 60 -8.64 -0.05 -13.01
CA SER A 60 -9.94 0.60 -13.00
C SER A 60 -10.10 1.34 -11.68
N VAL A 61 -11.15 2.16 -11.57
CA VAL A 61 -11.47 2.86 -10.31
C VAL A 61 -11.43 1.88 -9.13
N GLY A 62 -10.70 2.26 -8.08
CA GLY A 62 -10.53 1.46 -6.86
C GLY A 62 -9.77 0.14 -7.03
N ASN A 63 -9.19 -0.16 -8.18
CA ASN A 63 -8.50 -1.45 -8.42
C ASN A 63 -7.14 -1.25 -9.06
N TYR A 64 -6.11 -1.80 -8.41
CA TYR A 64 -4.71 -1.63 -8.79
C TYR A 64 -4.01 -2.99 -8.87
N ILE A 65 -3.04 -3.08 -9.78
CA ILE A 65 -2.15 -4.25 -9.87
C ILE A 65 -0.70 -3.81 -9.82
N GLY A 66 0.17 -4.67 -9.33
CA GLY A 66 1.60 -4.40 -9.38
C GLY A 66 2.37 -5.35 -8.51
N THR A 67 3.30 -4.80 -7.71
CA THR A 67 4.15 -5.59 -6.82
C THR A 67 4.27 -4.98 -5.43
N VAL A 68 4.29 -5.84 -4.42
CA VAL A 68 4.61 -5.53 -3.03
C VAL A 68 5.96 -6.13 -2.64
N LYS A 69 6.74 -5.37 -1.89
CA LYS A 69 8.04 -5.79 -1.35
C LYS A 69 7.84 -6.71 -0.15
N TRP A 70 8.58 -7.80 -0.16
CA TRP A 70 8.73 -8.73 0.96
C TRP A 70 10.17 -8.80 1.37
N GLN A 71 10.44 -8.77 2.67
CA GLN A 71 11.78 -8.85 3.22
C GLN A 71 11.81 -9.81 4.40
N ASN A 72 12.86 -10.63 4.49
CA ASN A 72 13.05 -11.53 5.63
C ASN A 72 13.91 -10.86 6.74
N LEU A 73 14.15 -11.58 7.85
CA LEU A 73 14.95 -11.07 8.97
C LEU A 73 16.41 -10.72 8.61
N SER A 74 16.94 -11.31 7.54
CA SER A 74 18.28 -11.02 7.03
C SER A 74 18.30 -9.86 6.03
N GLY A 75 17.17 -9.19 5.78
CA GLY A 75 17.07 -8.11 4.79
C GLY A 75 16.97 -8.58 3.34
N LYS A 76 16.81 -9.89 3.07
CA LYS A 76 16.70 -10.42 1.70
C LYS A 76 15.34 -10.05 1.12
N GLU A 77 15.37 -9.26 0.06
CA GLU A 77 14.22 -8.73 -0.65
C GLU A 77 13.68 -9.68 -1.73
N THR A 78 12.35 -9.72 -1.84
CA THR A 78 11.61 -10.30 -2.97
C THR A 78 10.42 -9.40 -3.30
N TRP A 79 10.00 -9.37 -4.56
CA TRP A 79 8.79 -8.66 -4.98
C TRP A 79 7.74 -9.66 -5.41
N LYS A 80 6.54 -9.55 -4.84
CA LYS A 80 5.40 -10.40 -5.18
C LYS A 80 4.37 -9.62 -5.95
N LYS A 81 3.80 -10.22 -6.99
CA LYS A 81 2.62 -9.64 -7.67
C LYS A 81 1.49 -9.46 -6.67
N VAL A 82 0.78 -8.34 -6.73
CA VAL A 82 -0.33 -8.00 -5.83
C VAL A 82 -1.48 -7.38 -6.62
N ILE A 83 -2.70 -7.63 -6.15
CA ILE A 83 -3.93 -6.95 -6.56
C ILE A 83 -4.44 -6.22 -5.33
N VAL A 84 -4.72 -4.93 -5.50
CA VAL A 84 -5.22 -4.04 -4.45
C VAL A 84 -6.60 -3.55 -4.83
N SER A 85 -7.53 -3.56 -3.89
CA SER A 85 -8.87 -2.98 -4.01
C SER A 85 -9.10 -1.93 -2.93
N ILE A 86 -9.68 -0.79 -3.30
CA ILE A 86 -10.07 0.29 -2.40
C ILE A 86 -11.59 0.44 -2.45
N GLU A 87 -12.23 0.27 -1.31
CA GLU A 87 -13.68 0.43 -1.19
C GLU A 87 -14.00 1.02 0.19
N ASN A 88 -14.83 2.08 0.24
CA ASN A 88 -15.29 2.69 1.49
C ASN A 88 -14.15 3.04 2.47
N ASN A 89 -13.04 3.62 1.97
CA ASN A 89 -11.83 3.92 2.77
C ASN A 89 -11.16 2.71 3.43
N ILE A 90 -11.37 1.52 2.87
CA ILE A 90 -10.67 0.29 3.23
C ILE A 90 -9.77 -0.10 2.07
N TYR A 91 -8.48 -0.23 2.36
CA TYR A 91 -7.52 -0.86 1.47
C TYR A 91 -7.56 -2.36 1.73
N ALA A 92 -7.59 -3.16 0.67
CA ALA A 92 -7.38 -4.59 0.75
C ALA A 92 -6.43 -5.09 -0.32
N ASP A 93 -5.61 -6.10 0.00
CA ASP A 93 -4.77 -6.80 -0.98
C ASP A 93 -4.64 -8.31 -0.72
N ASN A 94 -4.16 -9.04 -1.72
CA ASN A 94 -4.08 -10.50 -1.66
C ASN A 94 -2.73 -11.07 -1.18
N GLN A 95 -1.68 -10.25 -1.03
CA GLN A 95 -0.29 -10.72 -1.04
C GLN A 95 0.61 -10.15 0.05
N SER A 96 0.17 -9.14 0.78
CA SER A 96 0.86 -8.61 1.95
C SER A 96 0.73 -9.55 3.16
N ASP A 97 1.33 -9.19 4.30
CA ASP A 97 1.08 -9.90 5.56
C ASP A 97 -0.27 -9.53 6.19
N ALA A 98 -0.64 -10.21 7.28
CA ALA A 98 -1.94 -10.05 7.91
C ALA A 98 -2.28 -8.60 8.33
N CYS A 99 -1.29 -7.78 8.69
CA CYS A 99 -1.54 -6.38 9.07
C CYS A 99 -1.53 -5.41 7.89
N SER A 100 -1.22 -5.87 6.67
CA SER A 100 -1.19 -5.03 5.48
C SER A 100 -2.10 -5.51 4.35
N LYS A 101 -2.72 -6.68 4.52
CA LYS A 101 -3.77 -7.16 3.61
C LYS A 101 -5.08 -6.40 3.77
N GLU A 102 -5.30 -5.74 4.91
CA GLU A 102 -6.43 -4.84 5.14
C GLU A 102 -5.91 -3.64 5.95
N MET A 103 -6.13 -2.42 5.45
CA MET A 103 -5.68 -1.19 6.09
C MET A 103 -6.77 -0.14 6.04
N LYS A 104 -6.76 0.77 7.02
CA LYS A 104 -7.70 1.88 7.09
C LYS A 104 -7.02 3.16 6.62
N ARG A 105 -7.76 4.01 5.91
CA ARG A 105 -7.27 5.35 5.57
C ARG A 105 -6.99 6.13 6.86
N VAL A 106 -5.85 6.82 6.90
CA VAL A 106 -5.55 7.79 7.94
C VAL A 106 -6.21 9.10 7.57
N GLU A 107 -7.21 9.53 8.35
CA GLU A 107 -7.80 10.86 8.23
C GLU A 107 -6.80 11.91 8.76
N LEU A 108 -6.67 13.03 8.03
CA LEU A 108 -5.88 14.20 8.47
C LEU A 108 -6.72 15.10 9.37
#